data_AF-A0A1V9A656-F1
#
_entry.id   AF-A0A1V9A656-F1
#
_cell.length_a   1.000
_cell.length_b   1.000
_cell.length_c   1.000
_cell.angle_alpha   90.00
_cell.angle_beta   90.00
_cell.angle_gamma   90.00
#
_symmetry.space_group_name_H-M   'P 1'
#
loop_
_entity.id
_entity.type
_entity.pdbx_description
1 polymer ?
#
loop_
_entity_poly.entity_id
_entity_poly.type
_entity_poly.pdbx_seq_one_letter_code
_entity_poly.pdbx_strand_id
1 'polypeptide(L)'
;MDGGRVACLLAAGGIFFIAGQREPEPPGTHADAPGHEVDPARPFERTPAQGWDEGSAGIAVPEATAVGDFSAEEVADAYREVSAVLVASRIDRAVLEDGDLDGLLSLLAPATAEWAEEQLSAPVWPIELATRIDPSVSLSPVGPRTKGTLTAEPGEQPGELRVLANYTVAYAFAGPEDGEVETPLDIVSALRVDEEYAVRTGQTWYPEDRGVSYGGGESLTYSMACTPLVEKGWLAPQYVEAAPLGMPDPTRPPEYFDPANPMPEGDNCRAEGAGE
;
A
#
# COMPACT_ATOMS: atom_id res chain seq x y z
N MET A 1 -75.75 12.92 -5.87
CA MET A 1 -75.55 13.86 -6.99
C MET A 1 -75.12 15.16 -6.31
N ASP A 2 -73.87 15.60 -6.22
CA ASP A 2 -72.55 15.27 -6.78
C ASP A 2 -71.53 15.78 -5.73
N GLY A 3 -70.34 15.23 -5.44
CA GLY A 3 -69.47 14.37 -6.24
C GLY A 3 -68.44 15.19 -7.04
N GLY A 4 -67.45 15.84 -6.40
CA GLY A 4 -66.51 16.70 -7.15
C GLY A 4 -65.19 17.10 -6.46
N ARG A 5 -64.29 16.13 -6.27
CA ARG A 5 -62.81 16.16 -6.46
C ARG A 5 -61.99 17.36 -5.91
N VAL A 6 -61.33 17.13 -4.78
CA VAL A 6 -60.05 17.78 -4.41
C VAL A 6 -58.93 17.05 -5.15
N ALA A 7 -58.17 17.77 -5.98
CA ALA A 7 -57.02 17.25 -6.70
C ALA A 7 -55.82 17.13 -5.75
N CYS A 8 -55.41 15.90 -5.44
CA CYS A 8 -54.10 15.60 -4.88
C CYS A 8 -53.04 15.83 -5.98
N LEU A 9 -52.34 16.96 -5.91
CA LEU A 9 -51.03 17.13 -6.54
C LEU A 9 -49.98 16.64 -5.55
N LEU A 10 -49.54 15.39 -5.70
CA LEU A 10 -48.37 14.87 -5.00
C LEU A 10 -47.42 14.19 -5.98
N ALA A 11 -46.13 14.50 -5.77
CA ALA A 11 -44.96 13.70 -6.08
C ALA A 11 -44.51 13.60 -7.55
N ALA A 12 -43.99 14.70 -8.11
CA ALA A 12 -42.99 14.63 -9.17
C ALA A 12 -41.65 15.31 -8.83
N GLY A 13 -41.59 16.12 -7.75
CA GLY A 13 -40.39 16.86 -7.36
C GLY A 13 -39.43 16.13 -6.41
N GLY A 14 -39.87 15.07 -5.73
CA GLY A 14 -39.08 14.40 -4.69
C GLY A 14 -37.93 13.54 -5.21
N ILE A 15 -38.10 12.91 -6.38
CA ILE A 15 -37.08 12.00 -6.94
C ILE A 15 -35.88 12.79 -7.49
N PHE A 16 -36.13 14.00 -8.03
CA PHE A 16 -35.05 14.85 -8.57
C PHE A 16 -34.22 15.56 -7.48
N PHE A 17 -34.79 15.79 -6.30
CA PHE A 17 -34.06 16.42 -5.18
C PHE A 17 -33.13 15.43 -4.45
N ILE A 18 -33.45 14.13 -4.42
CA ILE A 18 -32.60 13.12 -3.74
C ILE A 18 -31.29 12.89 -4.52
N ALA A 19 -31.29 12.99 -5.84
CA ALA A 19 -30.09 12.79 -6.66
C ALA A 19 -29.05 13.92 -6.52
N GLY A 20 -29.46 15.13 -6.11
CA GLY A 20 -28.57 16.29 -5.95
C GLY A 20 -27.92 16.43 -4.58
N GLN A 21 -28.24 15.54 -3.62
CA GLN A 21 -27.71 15.58 -2.25
C GLN A 21 -26.76 14.43 -1.92
N ARG A 22 -26.47 13.54 -2.88
CA ARG A 22 -25.46 12.52 -2.68
C ARG A 22 -24.10 13.19 -2.86
N GLU A 23 -23.36 13.34 -1.77
CA GLU A 23 -21.95 13.73 -1.86
C GLU A 23 -21.26 12.78 -2.86
N PRO A 24 -20.38 13.29 -3.73
CA PRO A 24 -19.64 12.42 -4.62
C PRO A 24 -18.86 11.41 -3.78
N GLU A 25 -19.18 10.12 -3.96
CA GLU A 25 -18.49 9.04 -3.28
C GLU A 25 -17.03 9.00 -3.75
N PRO A 26 -16.07 8.74 -2.85
CA PRO A 26 -14.66 8.62 -3.23
C PRO A 26 -14.45 7.59 -4.36
N PRO A 27 -13.43 7.76 -5.22
CA PRO A 27 -13.08 6.74 -6.20
C PRO A 27 -12.88 5.38 -5.55
N GLY A 28 -13.47 4.33 -6.13
CA GLY A 28 -13.33 2.97 -5.62
C GLY A 28 -14.20 2.60 -4.42
N THR A 29 -15.19 3.41 -4.03
CA THR A 29 -16.15 3.05 -2.94
C THR A 29 -16.82 1.68 -3.14
N HIS A 30 -16.96 1.21 -4.37
CA HIS A 30 -17.57 -0.07 -4.72
C HIS A 30 -16.61 -1.00 -5.48
N ALA A 31 -15.30 -0.84 -5.27
CA ALA A 31 -14.28 -1.64 -5.93
C ALA A 31 -14.31 -3.12 -5.48
N ASP A 32 -14.98 -3.41 -4.37
CA ASP A 32 -15.25 -4.71 -3.76
C ASP A 32 -16.61 -5.30 -4.16
N ALA A 33 -17.38 -4.59 -4.99
CA ALA A 33 -18.73 -5.00 -5.39
C ALA A 33 -18.73 -5.59 -6.82
N PRO A 34 -19.52 -6.65 -7.06
CA PRO A 34 -19.62 -7.25 -8.37
C PRO A 34 -20.39 -6.38 -9.37
N GLY A 35 -20.25 -6.71 -10.66
CA GLY A 35 -21.01 -6.06 -11.73
C GLY A 35 -20.25 -4.95 -12.46
N HIS A 36 -18.93 -4.90 -12.28
CA HIS A 36 -18.04 -4.01 -12.98
C HIS A 36 -17.10 -4.81 -13.88
N GLU A 37 -17.16 -4.55 -15.18
CA GLU A 37 -16.18 -5.08 -16.13
C GLU A 37 -14.79 -4.49 -15.80
N VAL A 38 -13.78 -5.36 -15.73
CA VAL A 38 -12.38 -5.01 -15.46
C VAL A 38 -11.61 -5.06 -16.77
N ASP A 39 -10.97 -3.95 -17.13
CA ASP A 39 -10.08 -3.83 -18.28
C ASP A 39 -8.64 -4.13 -17.83
N PRO A 40 -8.00 -5.23 -18.26
CA PRO A 40 -6.64 -5.57 -17.85
C PRO A 40 -5.59 -4.51 -18.24
N ALA A 41 -5.88 -3.65 -19.24
CA ALA A 41 -5.01 -2.54 -19.61
C ALA A 41 -5.15 -1.32 -18.68
N ARG A 42 -6.21 -1.27 -17.87
CA ARG A 42 -6.51 -0.23 -16.89
C ARG A 42 -6.93 -0.87 -15.56
N PRO A 43 -6.04 -1.64 -14.91
CA PRO A 43 -6.40 -2.48 -13.78
C PRO A 43 -6.82 -1.68 -12.54
N PHE A 44 -6.46 -0.39 -12.46
CA PHE A 44 -6.85 0.50 -11.37
C PHE A 44 -8.16 1.25 -11.63
N GLU A 45 -8.83 1.06 -12.78
CA GLU A 45 -10.14 1.68 -13.02
C GLU A 45 -11.16 1.17 -12.00
N ARG A 46 -11.90 2.10 -11.38
CA ARG A 46 -12.85 1.87 -10.28
C ARG A 46 -12.24 1.32 -8.99
N THR A 47 -10.93 1.43 -8.79
CA THR A 47 -10.29 1.20 -7.47
C THR A 47 -9.96 2.52 -6.78
N PRO A 48 -9.65 2.52 -5.48
CA PRO A 48 -9.14 3.71 -4.79
C PRO A 48 -7.87 4.28 -5.42
N ALA A 49 -7.08 3.43 -6.10
CA ALA A 49 -5.82 3.78 -6.73
C ALA A 49 -5.96 4.35 -8.17
N GLN A 50 -7.18 4.50 -8.70
CA GLN A 50 -7.39 4.98 -10.08
C GLN A 50 -6.68 6.31 -10.39
N GLY A 51 -6.63 7.22 -9.41
CA GLY A 51 -6.07 8.57 -9.56
C GLY A 51 -4.68 8.73 -8.96
N TRP A 52 -4.04 7.64 -8.55
CA TRP A 52 -2.72 7.67 -7.91
C TRP A 52 -1.61 7.72 -8.96
N ASP A 53 -0.47 8.28 -8.56
CA ASP A 53 0.69 8.34 -9.43
C ASP A 53 1.39 6.98 -9.51
N GLU A 54 2.18 6.81 -10.57
CA GLU A 54 2.86 5.54 -10.87
C GLU A 54 4.19 5.42 -10.14
N GLY A 55 4.50 4.21 -9.66
CA GLY A 55 5.77 3.91 -9.01
C GLY A 55 6.02 4.84 -7.84
N SER A 56 7.25 5.37 -7.70
CA SER A 56 7.60 6.25 -6.59
C SER A 56 7.06 7.68 -6.70
N ALA A 57 6.50 8.06 -7.85
CA ALA A 57 5.98 9.42 -8.04
C ALA A 57 4.80 9.75 -7.12
N GLY A 58 4.08 8.73 -6.63
CA GLY A 58 2.98 8.91 -5.68
C GLY A 58 3.40 8.94 -4.21
N ILE A 59 4.69 8.73 -3.91
CA ILE A 59 5.26 8.98 -2.58
C ILE A 59 5.84 10.39 -2.62
N ALA A 60 5.09 11.35 -2.07
CA ALA A 60 5.49 12.74 -2.08
C ALA A 60 6.75 12.95 -1.24
N VAL A 61 7.77 13.60 -1.83
CA VAL A 61 8.95 14.07 -1.13
C VAL A 61 8.78 15.56 -0.86
N PRO A 62 8.62 15.99 0.40
CA PRO A 62 8.46 17.40 0.73
C PRO A 62 9.68 18.23 0.34
N GLU A 63 9.49 19.55 0.24
CA GLU A 63 10.62 20.47 0.16
C GLU A 63 11.47 20.33 1.43
N ALA A 64 12.75 19.97 1.25
CA ALA A 64 13.64 19.74 2.38
C ALA A 64 13.91 21.05 3.13
N THR A 65 13.77 20.99 4.44
CA THR A 65 14.11 22.08 5.36
C THR A 65 15.12 21.58 6.38
N ALA A 66 15.81 22.49 7.07
CA ALA A 66 16.74 22.09 8.11
C ALA A 66 16.00 21.43 9.28
N VAL A 67 16.52 20.30 9.76
CA VAL A 67 15.93 19.48 10.83
C VAL A 67 16.99 19.21 11.89
N GLY A 68 16.80 19.74 13.09
CA GLY A 68 17.82 19.63 14.15
C GLY A 68 19.16 20.23 13.70
N ASP A 69 20.22 19.42 13.74
CA ASP A 69 21.56 19.81 13.28
C ASP A 69 21.80 19.58 11.78
N PHE A 70 20.81 19.03 11.05
CA PHE A 70 20.90 18.75 9.62
C PHE A 70 20.47 19.96 8.80
N SER A 71 21.27 20.30 7.80
CA SER A 71 20.93 21.28 6.78
C SER A 71 19.83 20.77 5.86
N ALA A 72 19.17 21.69 5.15
CA ALA A 72 18.17 21.32 4.14
C ALA A 72 18.74 20.42 3.03
N GLU A 73 20.04 20.56 2.70
CA GLU A 73 20.71 19.71 1.71
C GLU A 73 20.88 18.28 2.22
N GLU A 74 21.31 18.11 3.48
CA GLU A 74 21.43 16.79 4.11
C GLU A 74 20.07 16.09 4.26
N VAL A 75 19.00 16.84 4.55
CA VAL A 75 17.63 16.30 4.57
C VAL A 75 17.17 15.88 3.18
N ALA A 76 17.49 16.66 2.14
CA ALA A 76 17.17 16.30 0.76
C ALA A 76 17.91 15.03 0.32
N ASP A 77 19.18 14.87 0.71
CA ASP A 77 19.98 13.69 0.44
C ASP A 77 19.40 12.46 1.15
N ALA A 78 19.01 12.59 2.42
CA ALA A 78 18.36 11.51 3.16
C ALA A 78 17.03 11.08 2.52
N TYR A 79 16.19 12.02 2.08
CA TYR A 79 14.98 11.67 1.32
C TYR A 79 15.28 10.92 0.04
N ARG A 80 16.33 11.31 -0.69
CA ARG A 80 16.73 10.62 -1.92
C ARG A 80 17.19 9.19 -1.64
N GLU A 81 18.00 8.99 -0.61
CA GLU A 81 18.49 7.66 -0.21
C GLU A 81 17.34 6.74 0.22
N VAL A 82 16.44 7.22 1.08
CA VAL A 82 15.27 6.45 1.51
C VAL A 82 14.31 6.19 0.35
N SER A 83 14.07 7.17 -0.52
CA SER A 83 13.26 6.95 -1.73
C SER A 83 13.84 5.86 -2.63
N ALA A 84 15.17 5.75 -2.74
CA ALA A 84 15.81 4.67 -3.49
C ALA A 84 15.56 3.31 -2.84
N VAL A 85 15.63 3.23 -1.50
CA VAL A 85 15.29 2.01 -0.75
C VAL A 85 13.84 1.60 -1.01
N LEU A 86 12.89 2.54 -0.94
CA LEU A 86 11.47 2.28 -1.21
C LEU A 86 11.22 1.81 -2.65
N VAL A 87 11.91 2.38 -3.63
CA VAL A 87 11.83 1.92 -5.01
C VAL A 87 12.32 0.49 -5.13
N ALA A 88 13.49 0.18 -4.57
CA ALA A 88 14.05 -1.16 -4.63
C ALA A 88 13.15 -2.19 -3.91
N SER A 89 12.67 -1.87 -2.71
CA SER A 89 11.93 -2.83 -1.88
C SER A 89 10.46 -3.00 -2.26
N ARG A 90 9.83 -2.02 -2.90
CA ARG A 90 8.38 -2.01 -3.20
C ARG A 90 8.02 -1.98 -4.68
N ILE A 91 8.91 -1.57 -5.57
CA ILE A 91 8.55 -1.27 -6.97
C ILE A 91 9.43 -2.03 -7.96
N ASP A 92 10.71 -2.26 -7.65
CA ASP A 92 11.64 -2.92 -8.56
C ASP A 92 11.24 -4.38 -8.80
N ARG A 93 10.98 -4.72 -10.07
CA ARG A 93 10.60 -6.07 -10.49
C ARG A 93 11.67 -7.10 -10.18
N ALA A 94 12.94 -6.72 -10.11
CA ALA A 94 14.01 -7.64 -9.72
C ALA A 94 13.78 -8.17 -8.29
N VAL A 95 13.33 -7.32 -7.37
CA VAL A 95 12.95 -7.74 -6.02
C VAL A 95 11.57 -8.41 -6.02
N LEU A 96 10.58 -7.77 -6.65
CA LEU A 96 9.18 -8.21 -6.60
C LEU A 96 8.98 -9.61 -7.21
N GLU A 97 9.55 -9.87 -8.39
CA GLU A 97 9.29 -11.08 -9.18
C GLU A 97 10.42 -12.11 -9.01
N ASP A 98 11.70 -11.66 -9.02
CA ASP A 98 12.85 -12.57 -8.98
C ASP A 98 13.41 -12.77 -7.56
N GLY A 99 13.14 -11.84 -6.64
CA GLY A 99 13.76 -11.80 -5.32
C GLY A 99 15.26 -11.53 -5.35
N ASP A 100 15.74 -10.82 -6.37
CA ASP A 100 17.10 -10.31 -6.49
C ASP A 100 17.28 -9.11 -5.55
N LEU A 101 18.09 -9.28 -4.52
CA LEU A 101 18.27 -8.32 -3.43
C LEU A 101 19.49 -7.41 -3.61
N ASP A 102 20.34 -7.65 -4.62
CA ASP A 102 21.63 -6.96 -4.75
C ASP A 102 21.44 -5.44 -4.80
N GLY A 103 20.44 -4.97 -5.56
CA GLY A 103 20.10 -3.56 -5.66
C GLY A 103 19.66 -2.96 -4.32
N LEU A 104 18.76 -3.64 -3.62
CA LEU A 104 18.24 -3.21 -2.32
C LEU A 104 19.35 -3.15 -1.26
N LEU A 105 20.12 -4.23 -1.10
CA LEU A 105 21.15 -4.34 -0.07
C LEU A 105 22.26 -3.31 -0.26
N SER A 106 22.57 -2.94 -1.50
CA SER A 106 23.58 -1.92 -1.81
C SER A 106 23.23 -0.49 -1.35
N LEU A 107 21.96 -0.24 -1.05
CA LEU A 107 21.46 1.07 -0.61
C LEU A 107 21.47 1.24 0.91
N LEU A 108 21.65 0.14 1.65
CA LEU A 108 21.60 0.11 3.10
C LEU A 108 22.99 0.31 3.71
N ALA A 109 23.01 0.80 4.96
CA ALA A 109 24.21 0.76 5.79
C ALA A 109 24.71 -0.70 5.91
N PRO A 110 26.03 -0.97 5.88
CA PRO A 110 26.55 -2.33 5.83
C PRO A 110 25.99 -3.30 6.88
N ALA A 111 25.87 -2.87 8.14
CA ALA A 111 25.28 -3.69 9.20
C ALA A 111 23.79 -3.96 8.97
N THR A 112 23.05 -2.99 8.42
CA THR A 112 21.64 -3.16 8.05
C THR A 112 21.49 -4.07 6.84
N ALA A 113 22.39 -4.00 5.85
CA ALA A 113 22.39 -4.88 4.69
C ALA A 113 22.59 -6.34 5.10
N GLU A 114 23.59 -6.63 5.95
CA GLU A 114 23.84 -7.97 6.47
C GLU A 114 22.63 -8.52 7.25
N TRP A 115 22.04 -7.69 8.13
CA TRP A 115 20.84 -8.07 8.85
C TRP A 115 19.64 -8.33 7.92
N ALA A 116 19.41 -7.46 6.94
CA ALA A 116 18.31 -7.60 5.99
C ALA A 116 18.46 -8.84 5.12
N GLU A 117 19.68 -9.16 4.66
CA GLU A 117 19.98 -10.39 3.92
C GLU A 117 19.65 -11.64 4.74
N GLU A 118 19.99 -11.65 6.04
CA GLU A 118 19.62 -12.74 6.95
C GLU A 118 18.10 -12.87 7.08
N GLN A 119 17.38 -11.77 7.30
CA GLN A 119 15.91 -11.79 7.44
C GLN A 119 15.22 -12.24 6.15
N LEU A 120 15.67 -11.74 4.99
CA LEU A 120 15.09 -12.06 3.67
C LEU A 120 15.45 -13.48 3.20
N SER A 121 16.36 -14.17 3.90
CA SER A 121 16.66 -15.59 3.71
C SER A 121 15.83 -16.52 4.62
N ALA A 122 14.95 -15.96 5.46
CA ALA A 122 14.10 -16.74 6.35
C ALA A 122 13.05 -17.58 5.56
N PRO A 123 12.52 -18.68 6.14
CA PRO A 123 11.51 -19.51 5.49
C PRO A 123 10.21 -18.78 5.12
N VAL A 124 9.89 -17.73 5.88
CA VAL A 124 8.77 -16.81 5.63
C VAL A 124 9.39 -15.46 5.32
N TRP A 125 9.12 -14.95 4.13
CA TRP A 125 9.65 -13.68 3.66
C TRP A 125 9.09 -12.51 4.47
N PRO A 126 9.94 -11.65 5.06
CA PRO A 126 9.47 -10.50 5.84
C PRO A 126 8.98 -9.39 4.89
N ILE A 127 7.67 -9.36 4.64
CA ILE A 127 7.05 -8.39 3.73
C ILE A 127 7.31 -6.95 4.17
N GLU A 128 7.57 -6.72 5.46
CA GLU A 128 7.91 -5.42 6.02
C GLU A 128 9.24 -4.88 5.48
N LEU A 129 10.19 -5.74 5.06
CA LEU A 129 11.48 -5.28 4.52
C LEU A 129 11.47 -5.11 3.01
N ALA A 130 10.79 -6.02 2.31
CA ALA A 130 10.63 -5.97 0.86
C ALA A 130 9.38 -6.73 0.45
N THR A 131 8.72 -6.29 -0.61
CA THR A 131 7.60 -7.05 -1.16
C THR A 131 8.12 -8.12 -2.11
N ARG A 132 7.59 -9.35 -1.99
CA ARG A 132 7.82 -10.43 -2.94
C ARG A 132 6.50 -10.99 -3.41
N ILE A 133 6.36 -11.16 -4.72
CA ILE A 133 5.15 -11.68 -5.35
C ILE A 133 5.20 -13.21 -5.36
N ASP A 134 4.03 -13.83 -5.13
CA ASP A 134 3.90 -15.27 -5.27
C ASP A 134 4.23 -15.69 -6.72
N PRO A 135 5.17 -16.64 -6.93
CA PRO A 135 5.62 -17.02 -8.27
C PRO A 135 4.56 -17.76 -9.11
N SER A 136 3.42 -18.13 -8.53
CA SER A 136 2.29 -18.71 -9.26
C SER A 136 1.41 -17.68 -9.98
N VAL A 137 1.60 -16.38 -9.69
CA VAL A 137 0.89 -15.28 -10.36
C VAL A 137 1.86 -14.37 -11.11
N SER A 138 1.31 -13.46 -11.90
CA SER A 138 2.09 -12.47 -12.63
C SER A 138 1.58 -11.07 -12.35
N LEU A 139 2.48 -10.12 -12.17
CA LEU A 139 2.10 -8.71 -12.11
C LEU A 139 1.57 -8.24 -13.47
N SER A 140 0.61 -7.32 -13.43
CA SER A 140 0.21 -6.57 -14.61
C SER A 140 1.42 -5.84 -15.20
N PRO A 141 1.51 -5.66 -16.54
CA PRO A 141 2.51 -4.79 -17.14
C PRO A 141 2.34 -3.32 -16.72
N VAL A 142 1.14 -2.94 -16.24
CA VAL A 142 0.90 -1.63 -15.63
C VAL A 142 1.56 -1.62 -14.25
N GLY A 143 2.53 -0.72 -14.05
CA GLY A 143 3.29 -0.63 -12.81
C GLY A 143 2.42 -0.31 -11.58
N PRO A 144 2.96 -0.56 -10.37
CA PRO A 144 2.27 -0.24 -9.12
C PRO A 144 1.89 1.24 -9.03
N ARG A 145 0.81 1.53 -8.31
CA ARG A 145 0.36 2.88 -7.98
C ARG A 145 0.65 3.18 -6.52
N THR A 146 1.13 4.38 -6.22
CA THR A 146 1.40 4.76 -4.84
C THR A 146 0.69 6.05 -4.45
N LYS A 147 0.43 6.19 -3.15
CA LYS A 147 0.00 7.42 -2.52
C LYS A 147 0.64 7.48 -1.14
N GLY A 148 1.28 8.58 -0.80
CA GLY A 148 1.89 8.75 0.51
C GLY A 148 2.83 9.94 0.58
N THR A 149 3.60 10.00 1.65
CA THR A 149 4.59 11.06 1.86
C THR A 149 5.76 10.56 2.69
N LEU A 150 6.90 11.23 2.53
CA LEU A 150 8.00 11.19 3.48
C LEU A 150 7.91 12.36 4.46
N THR A 151 8.46 12.21 5.65
CA THR A 151 8.73 13.29 6.62
C THR A 151 10.09 13.06 7.26
N ALA A 152 10.79 14.13 7.67
CA ALA A 152 12.09 14.02 8.34
C ALA A 152 12.03 14.62 9.75
N GLU A 153 12.64 13.92 10.70
CA GLU A 153 12.70 14.32 12.11
C GLU A 153 14.11 14.09 12.67
N PRO A 154 14.53 14.82 13.71
CA PRO A 154 15.78 14.52 14.39
C PRO A 154 15.74 13.11 14.97
N GLY A 155 16.83 12.36 14.83
CA GLY A 155 17.01 11.08 15.52
C GLY A 155 17.26 11.23 17.02
N GLU A 156 17.32 10.10 17.72
CA GLU A 156 17.54 10.10 19.18
C GLU A 156 19.00 10.41 19.53
N GLN A 157 19.92 10.15 18.58
CA GLN A 157 21.35 10.29 18.76
C GLN A 157 21.94 11.36 17.83
N PRO A 158 23.02 12.06 18.24
CA PRO A 158 23.71 13.01 17.36
C PRO A 158 24.16 12.37 16.04
N GLY A 159 23.87 13.04 14.92
CA GLY A 159 24.22 12.53 13.59
C GLY A 159 23.27 11.47 13.04
N GLU A 160 22.10 11.30 13.64
CA GLU A 160 21.00 10.47 13.13
C GLU A 160 19.83 11.36 12.69
N LEU A 161 19.39 11.20 11.45
CA LEU A 161 18.15 11.78 10.94
C LEU A 161 17.15 10.65 10.73
N ARG A 162 15.93 10.79 11.25
CA ARG A 162 14.84 9.84 10.99
C ARG A 162 14.04 10.31 9.79
N VAL A 163 13.77 9.40 8.86
CA VAL A 163 12.86 9.59 7.74
C VAL A 163 11.69 8.65 7.92
N LEU A 164 10.50 9.22 8.13
CA LEU A 164 9.25 8.50 8.26
C LEU A 164 8.61 8.37 6.88
N ALA A 165 8.22 7.16 6.51
CA ALA A 165 7.56 6.84 5.26
C ALA A 165 6.16 6.29 5.54
N ASN A 166 5.14 7.06 5.18
CA ASN A 166 3.74 6.68 5.33
C ASN A 166 3.08 6.67 3.94
N TYR A 167 2.80 5.47 3.43
CA TYR A 167 2.35 5.29 2.05
C TYR A 167 1.55 4.01 1.87
N THR A 168 0.78 3.96 0.78
CA THR A 168 0.12 2.75 0.28
C THR A 168 0.64 2.46 -1.13
N VAL A 169 0.92 1.20 -1.41
CA VAL A 169 1.24 0.67 -2.74
C VAL A 169 0.11 -0.24 -3.20
N ALA A 170 -0.47 0.03 -4.36
CA ALA A 170 -1.44 -0.84 -5.02
C ALA A 170 -0.76 -1.57 -6.18
N TYR A 171 -0.76 -2.90 -6.11
CA TYR A 171 -0.23 -3.81 -7.10
C TYR A 171 -1.36 -4.39 -7.92
N ALA A 172 -1.27 -4.28 -9.25
CA ALA A 172 -2.18 -4.94 -10.16
C ALA A 172 -1.58 -6.26 -10.65
N PHE A 173 -2.42 -7.28 -10.76
CA PHE A 173 -2.05 -8.61 -11.24
C PHE A 173 -2.71 -8.90 -12.58
N ALA A 174 -2.17 -9.86 -13.32
CA ALA A 174 -2.89 -10.47 -14.43
C ALA A 174 -4.18 -11.13 -13.88
N GLY A 175 -5.24 -11.15 -14.68
CA GLY A 175 -6.45 -11.89 -14.31
C GLY A 175 -6.19 -13.41 -14.28
N PRO A 176 -7.05 -14.19 -13.60
CA PRO A 176 -6.95 -15.65 -13.59
C PRO A 176 -7.09 -16.21 -15.02
N GLU A 177 -6.32 -17.27 -15.34
CA GLU A 177 -6.33 -17.87 -16.69
C GLU A 177 -7.70 -18.48 -17.06
N ASP A 178 -8.40 -19.07 -16.08
CA ASP A 178 -9.66 -19.81 -16.26
C ASP A 178 -10.80 -19.29 -15.36
N GLY A 179 -10.72 -18.06 -14.87
CA GLY A 179 -11.67 -17.47 -13.93
C GLY A 179 -12.28 -16.15 -14.42
N GLU A 180 -13.42 -15.77 -13.85
CA GLU A 180 -13.98 -14.43 -14.04
C GLU A 180 -13.44 -13.52 -12.93
N VAL A 181 -13.04 -12.31 -13.32
CA VAL A 181 -12.81 -11.20 -12.39
C VAL A 181 -14.17 -10.62 -12.06
N GLU A 182 -14.63 -10.78 -10.82
CA GLU A 182 -15.96 -10.35 -10.39
C GLU A 182 -15.94 -8.89 -9.93
N THR A 183 -14.85 -8.46 -9.30
CA THR A 183 -14.66 -7.11 -8.75
C THR A 183 -13.32 -6.50 -9.19
N PRO A 184 -13.22 -5.15 -9.31
CA PRO A 184 -11.95 -4.48 -9.54
C PRO A 184 -10.82 -4.86 -8.57
N LEU A 185 -11.15 -5.16 -7.31
CA LEU A 185 -10.16 -5.53 -6.29
C LEU A 185 -9.70 -6.99 -6.36
N ASP A 186 -10.33 -7.86 -7.16
CA ASP A 186 -9.87 -9.24 -7.28
C ASP A 186 -8.46 -9.31 -7.86
N ILE A 187 -8.09 -8.36 -8.73
CA ILE A 187 -6.78 -8.26 -9.38
C ILE A 187 -5.91 -7.14 -8.82
N VAL A 188 -6.33 -6.46 -7.74
CA VAL A 188 -5.57 -5.37 -7.12
C VAL A 188 -5.42 -5.63 -5.63
N SER A 189 -4.18 -5.83 -5.19
CA SER A 189 -3.84 -5.88 -3.77
C SER A 189 -3.17 -4.60 -3.33
N ALA A 190 -3.41 -4.19 -2.09
CA ALA A 190 -2.74 -3.05 -1.49
C ALA A 190 -1.84 -3.49 -0.33
N LEU A 191 -0.70 -2.82 -0.20
CA LEU A 191 0.17 -2.84 0.97
C LEU A 191 0.24 -1.42 1.50
N ARG A 192 -0.27 -1.22 2.72
CA ARG A 192 -0.16 0.02 3.45
C ARG A 192 0.99 -0.08 4.43
N VAL A 193 1.82 0.96 4.50
CA VAL A 193 3.07 0.96 5.25
C VAL A 193 3.19 2.27 6.04
N ASP A 194 3.57 2.12 7.30
CA ASP A 194 4.07 3.21 8.15
C ASP A 194 5.39 2.74 8.76
N GLU A 195 6.50 3.15 8.16
CA GLU A 195 7.83 2.67 8.51
C GLU A 195 8.83 3.82 8.63
N GLU A 196 9.92 3.56 9.32
CA GLU A 196 10.95 4.55 9.56
C GLU A 196 12.34 4.06 9.16
N TYR A 197 13.16 5.01 8.72
CA TYR A 197 14.55 4.79 8.39
C TYR A 197 15.42 5.78 9.17
N ALA A 198 16.52 5.30 9.72
CA ALA A 198 17.56 6.15 10.27
C ALA A 198 18.64 6.36 9.20
N VAL A 199 18.94 7.62 8.89
CA VAL A 199 20.06 8.01 8.02
C VAL A 199 21.17 8.55 8.91
N ARG A 200 22.27 7.81 8.98
CA ARG A 200 23.37 8.09 9.92
C ARG A 200 24.60 8.55 9.18
N THR A 201 25.11 9.71 9.58
CA THR A 201 26.29 10.33 8.97
C THR A 201 27.29 10.81 10.02
N GLY A 202 28.52 11.07 9.59
CA GLY A 202 29.56 11.62 10.47
C GLY A 202 30.44 10.57 11.15
N GLN A 203 31.50 11.07 11.80
CA GLN A 203 32.57 10.23 12.36
C GLN A 203 32.23 9.61 13.73
N THR A 204 31.11 10.01 14.32
CA THR A 204 30.61 9.48 15.60
C THR A 204 30.04 8.07 15.46
N TRP A 205 29.55 7.71 14.27
CA TRP A 205 29.04 6.38 13.95
C TRP A 205 30.16 5.46 13.43
N TYR A 206 30.04 4.17 13.75
CA TYR A 206 30.93 3.16 13.19
C TYR A 206 30.72 3.08 11.67
N PRO A 207 31.78 2.79 10.88
CA PRO A 207 31.66 2.72 9.42
C PRO A 207 30.52 1.81 8.90
N GLU A 208 30.25 0.72 9.61
CA GLU A 208 29.20 -0.25 9.31
C GLU A 208 27.77 0.27 9.56
N ASP A 209 27.62 1.31 10.38
CA ASP A 209 26.31 1.91 10.73
C ASP A 209 26.01 3.17 9.91
N ARG A 210 26.92 3.62 9.05
CA ARG A 210 26.73 4.82 8.22
C ARG A 210 25.91 4.50 6.98
N GLY A 211 24.93 5.34 6.68
CA GLY A 211 23.99 5.16 5.60
C GLY A 211 22.56 4.96 6.10
N VAL A 212 21.72 4.30 5.28
CA VAL A 212 20.31 4.05 5.59
C VAL A 212 20.16 2.77 6.40
N SER A 213 19.50 2.86 7.54
CA SER A 213 19.12 1.73 8.37
C SER A 213 17.62 1.64 8.51
N TYR A 214 17.04 0.45 8.37
CA TYR A 214 15.64 0.21 8.70
C TYR A 214 15.44 0.36 10.22
N GLY A 215 14.48 1.20 10.62
CA GLY A 215 14.17 1.49 12.02
C GLY A 215 12.94 0.76 12.55
N GLY A 216 12.17 0.09 11.69
CA GLY A 216 10.92 -0.59 12.05
C GLY A 216 9.71 0.05 11.39
N GLY A 217 8.54 -0.54 11.64
CA GLY A 217 7.29 -0.06 11.07
C GLY A 217 6.17 -1.07 11.23
N GLU A 218 5.00 -0.64 10.79
CA GLU A 218 3.81 -1.46 10.67
C GLU A 218 3.39 -1.52 9.21
N SER A 219 2.90 -2.68 8.79
CA SER A 219 2.33 -2.82 7.46
C SER A 219 1.06 -3.65 7.52
N LEU A 220 0.14 -3.34 6.62
CA LEU A 220 -1.12 -4.05 6.50
C LEU A 220 -1.45 -4.25 5.03
N THR A 221 -1.95 -5.44 4.70
CA THR A 221 -2.32 -5.75 3.33
C THR A 221 -3.84 -5.77 3.17
N TYR A 222 -4.31 -5.60 1.94
CA TYR A 222 -5.74 -5.65 1.62
C TYR A 222 -5.96 -6.27 0.25
N SER A 223 -7.12 -6.91 0.07
CA SER A 223 -7.54 -7.52 -1.20
C SER A 223 -6.48 -8.47 -1.76
N MET A 224 -6.03 -9.39 -0.92
CA MET A 224 -4.91 -10.29 -1.19
C MET A 224 -5.22 -11.70 -0.66
N ALA A 225 -4.44 -12.68 -1.09
CA ALA A 225 -4.51 -14.03 -0.53
C ALA A 225 -3.67 -14.13 0.75
N CYS A 226 -4.27 -14.64 1.81
CA CYS A 226 -3.65 -14.80 3.11
C CYS A 226 -2.77 -16.03 3.23
N THR A 227 -3.10 -17.14 2.56
CA THR A 227 -2.32 -18.37 2.67
C THR A 227 -0.87 -18.18 2.18
N PRO A 228 -0.61 -17.60 0.98
CA PRO A 228 0.75 -17.30 0.53
C PRO A 228 1.50 -16.34 1.47
N LEU A 229 0.81 -15.32 2.00
CA LEU A 229 1.45 -14.36 2.90
C LEU A 229 1.85 -15.01 4.22
N VAL A 230 0.96 -15.76 4.87
CA VAL A 230 1.25 -16.36 6.19
C VAL A 230 2.28 -17.48 6.08
N GLU A 231 2.23 -18.30 5.03
CA GLU A 231 3.12 -19.46 4.90
C GLU A 231 4.48 -19.14 4.28
N LYS A 232 4.55 -18.11 3.43
CA LYS A 232 5.74 -17.79 2.64
C LYS A 232 6.14 -16.32 2.68
N GLY A 233 5.28 -15.42 3.15
CA GLY A 233 5.52 -13.99 3.10
C GLY A 233 5.36 -13.40 1.70
N TRP A 234 4.66 -14.11 0.82
CA TRP A 234 4.47 -13.69 -0.57
C TRP A 234 3.12 -13.02 -0.76
N LEU A 235 3.13 -11.89 -1.48
CA LEU A 235 1.92 -11.19 -1.85
C LEU A 235 1.31 -11.85 -3.09
N ALA A 236 0.03 -12.18 -3.00
CA ALA A 236 -0.75 -12.68 -4.12
C ALA A 236 -2.14 -12.01 -4.10
N PRO A 237 -2.81 -11.88 -5.26
CA PRO A 237 -4.16 -11.34 -5.34
C PRO A 237 -5.18 -12.28 -4.68
N GLN A 238 -6.31 -11.71 -4.25
CA GLN A 238 -7.35 -12.45 -3.54
C GLN A 238 -7.83 -13.71 -4.29
N TYR A 239 -7.88 -13.68 -5.63
CA TYR A 239 -8.38 -14.81 -6.43
C TYR A 239 -7.54 -16.09 -6.31
N VAL A 240 -6.33 -16.03 -5.75
CA VAL A 240 -5.47 -17.21 -5.53
C VAL A 240 -6.06 -18.15 -4.47
N GLU A 241 -6.89 -17.63 -3.57
CA GLU A 241 -7.61 -18.44 -2.59
C GLU A 241 -9.11 -18.16 -2.64
N ALA A 242 -9.90 -19.15 -2.22
CA ALA A 242 -11.34 -18.95 -2.12
C ALA A 242 -11.61 -17.86 -1.07
N ALA A 243 -12.33 -16.81 -1.46
CA ALA A 243 -12.73 -15.75 -0.54
C ALA A 243 -13.46 -16.37 0.67
N PRO A 244 -13.10 -16.01 1.91
CA PRO A 244 -13.83 -16.45 3.08
C PRO A 244 -15.32 -16.09 2.96
N LEU A 245 -16.20 -17.06 3.22
CA LEU A 245 -17.64 -16.78 3.31
C LEU A 245 -17.89 -15.94 4.57
N GLY A 246 -17.97 -14.62 4.40
CA GLY A 246 -18.16 -13.65 5.48
C GLY A 246 -19.28 -12.66 5.19
N MET A 247 -19.67 -11.90 6.22
CA MET A 247 -20.44 -10.67 6.00
C MET A 247 -19.54 -9.67 5.28
N PRO A 248 -20.09 -8.86 4.34
CA PRO A 248 -19.33 -7.79 3.71
C PRO A 248 -18.72 -6.88 4.78
N ASP A 249 -17.47 -6.48 4.59
CA ASP A 249 -16.83 -5.48 5.43
C ASP A 249 -17.67 -4.18 5.39
N PRO A 250 -18.13 -3.65 6.54
CA PRO A 250 -18.81 -2.36 6.55
C PRO A 250 -17.90 -1.21 6.11
N THR A 251 -16.58 -1.35 6.28
CA THR A 251 -15.57 -0.38 5.87
C THR A 251 -15.32 -0.49 4.36
N ARG A 252 -15.39 0.64 3.66
CA ARG A 252 -15.26 0.68 2.19
C ARG A 252 -13.80 0.84 1.75
N PRO A 253 -13.44 0.35 0.53
CA PRO A 253 -12.05 0.38 0.04
C PRO A 253 -11.29 1.70 0.21
N PRO A 254 -11.89 2.88 -0.07
CA PRO A 254 -11.18 4.14 0.10
C PRO A 254 -10.70 4.40 1.54
N GLU A 255 -11.43 3.90 2.54
CA GLU A 255 -11.10 4.13 3.96
C GLU A 255 -9.86 3.35 4.39
N TYR A 256 -9.69 2.11 3.96
CA TYR A 256 -8.53 1.31 4.36
C TYR A 256 -7.33 1.43 3.41
N PHE A 257 -7.52 1.95 2.19
CA PHE A 257 -6.41 2.28 1.28
C PHE A 257 -5.73 3.62 1.61
N ASP A 258 -6.39 4.56 2.28
CA ASP A 258 -5.83 5.89 2.52
C ASP A 258 -4.74 5.87 3.61
N PRO A 259 -3.47 6.18 3.28
CA PRO A 259 -2.39 6.17 4.27
C PRO A 259 -2.58 7.22 5.39
N ALA A 260 -3.43 8.24 5.17
CA ALA A 260 -3.74 9.27 6.15
C ALA A 260 -4.69 8.83 7.27
N ASN A 261 -5.39 7.70 7.12
CA ASN A 261 -6.18 7.14 8.19
C ASN A 261 -5.26 6.48 9.24
N PRO A 262 -5.68 6.15 10.46
CA PRO A 262 -4.85 5.38 11.38
C PRO A 262 -4.59 3.96 10.85
N MET A 263 -3.45 3.35 11.17
CA MET A 263 -3.25 1.92 10.91
C MET A 263 -4.27 1.13 11.74
N PRO A 264 -5.08 0.23 11.15
CA PRO A 264 -6.00 -0.60 11.92
C PRO A 264 -5.25 -1.49 12.92
N GLU A 265 -5.92 -1.77 14.04
CA GLU A 265 -5.45 -2.80 14.97
C GLU A 265 -5.83 -4.19 14.43
N GLY A 266 -4.88 -5.12 14.43
CA GLY A 266 -5.11 -6.51 14.04
C GLY A 266 -4.47 -6.91 12.70
N ASP A 267 -4.42 -8.22 12.47
CA ASP A 267 -3.84 -8.82 11.26
C ASP A 267 -4.98 -9.25 10.33
N ASN A 268 -5.02 -8.70 9.12
CA ASN A 268 -6.08 -8.99 8.13
C ASN A 268 -6.09 -10.44 7.65
N CYS A 269 -5.02 -11.20 7.91
CA CYS A 269 -4.90 -12.62 7.61
C CYS A 269 -5.03 -13.54 8.83
N ARG A 270 -5.04 -12.98 10.03
CA ARG A 270 -5.52 -13.71 11.21
C ARG A 270 -6.96 -13.32 11.45
N ALA A 271 -7.87 -14.11 10.89
CA ALA A 271 -9.25 -14.10 11.35
C ALA A 271 -9.27 -14.34 12.87
N GLU A 272 -9.54 -13.29 13.65
CA GLU A 272 -9.96 -13.45 15.04
C GLU A 272 -11.30 -14.20 15.03
N GLY A 273 -11.26 -15.53 15.21
CA GLY A 273 -12.49 -16.31 15.31
C GLY A 273 -12.43 -17.77 14.88
N ALA A 274 -11.44 -18.54 15.35
CA ALA A 274 -11.67 -19.95 15.63
C ALA A 274 -11.77 -20.10 17.15
N GLY A 275 -12.97 -19.90 17.68
CA GLY A 275 -13.24 -20.11 19.09
C GLY A 275 -13.08 -21.58 19.48
N GLU A 276 -12.46 -21.80 20.63
CA GLU A 276 -12.71 -22.93 21.53
C GLU A 276 -13.13 -22.39 22.90
#